data_AF-A0A7X6C9A3-F1
#
_entry.id   AF-A0A7X6C9A3-F1
#
_cell.length_a   1.000
_cell.length_b   1.000
_cell.length_c   1.000
_cell.angle_alpha   90.00
_cell.angle_beta   90.00
_cell.angle_gamma   90.00
#
_symmetry.space_group_name_H-M   'P 1'
#
loop_
_entity.id
_entity.type
_entity.pdbx_description
1 polymer ?
#
loop_
_entity_poly.entity_id
_entity_poly.type
_entity_poly.pdbx_seq_one_letter_code
_entity_poly.pdbx_strand_id
1 'polypeptide(L)'
;MERIGNSSDYTKYLPATLQEDEIVDRFLLAFEQILTGRDFPSEKNPDIIDRASSHPPGLEAVIGSIHTYFNPDLTPEAFLPWLANWVALSLRDDWQSATKREFIKQIVPLYRLRGTKEGLSQVLSLYLKSVQLPENVKIYEEDYFPDHYFQVELRLPRLEFSRYWQQVRIAKAIIDREKPAHTYYGLQIQVASMQITGNVYAVRVKPINFLYLVSFQVTYKIAVKISDVKFIPKVKENESKSSRKEEENNNLRLSIKGGFGKVKVYNSQIGTGNLEIGYTLNEEEIKTVKDWYVAIDNLSEGEVTGSLSIATTYSESRTEPPSQLKSETQSNEYQFSVQPGLKIFTKQGDKYIDGNTFLGTEGIEVKT
;
A
#
# COMPACT_ATOMS: atom_id res chain seq x y z
N MET A 1 64.63 16.26 34.37
CA MET A 1 63.19 16.40 34.69
C MET A 1 62.44 16.44 33.38
N GLU A 2 61.92 15.29 32.95
CA GLU A 2 61.08 15.19 31.75
C GLU A 2 59.80 16.00 31.95
N ARG A 3 59.61 17.06 31.14
CA ARG A 3 58.33 17.79 31.05
C ARG A 3 57.37 16.95 30.22
N ILE A 4 56.62 16.08 30.86
CA ILE A 4 55.57 15.29 30.22
C ILE A 4 54.35 16.22 29.97
N GLY A 5 54.18 16.63 28.70
CA GLY A 5 52.87 16.74 28.05
C GLY A 5 52.00 17.99 28.29
N ASN A 6 52.54 19.22 28.33
CA ASN A 6 51.68 20.41 28.40
C ASN A 6 52.23 21.71 27.77
N SER A 7 53.23 21.62 26.89
CA SER A 7 53.78 22.80 26.20
C SER A 7 53.10 23.01 24.85
N SER A 8 52.97 24.28 24.43
CA SER A 8 52.36 24.64 23.16
C SER A 8 53.28 24.32 21.99
N ASP A 9 52.72 23.72 20.94
CA ASP A 9 53.41 23.53 19.67
C ASP A 9 53.79 24.87 19.00
N TYR A 10 53.18 25.98 19.41
CA TYR A 10 53.46 27.29 18.85
C TYR A 10 54.76 27.90 19.38
N THR A 11 55.29 27.40 20.49
CA THR A 11 56.58 27.85 21.05
C THR A 11 57.72 27.69 20.05
N LYS A 12 57.66 26.68 19.17
CA LYS A 12 58.68 26.42 18.13
C LYS A 12 58.83 27.57 17.11
N TYR A 13 57.83 28.45 17.01
CA TYR A 13 57.86 29.60 16.11
C TYR A 13 58.35 30.89 16.78
N LEU A 14 58.63 30.86 18.09
CA LEU A 14 59.15 32.02 18.82
C LEU A 14 60.69 32.09 18.81
N PRO A 15 61.29 33.28 18.99
CA PRO A 15 62.71 33.43 19.26
C PRO A 15 63.16 32.66 20.51
N ALA A 16 64.40 32.16 20.54
CA ALA A 16 64.92 31.30 21.60
C ALA A 16 64.75 31.86 23.03
N THR A 17 64.81 33.18 23.21
CA THR A 17 64.63 33.83 24.53
C THR A 17 63.22 33.69 25.10
N LEU A 18 62.22 33.43 24.27
CA LEU A 18 60.81 33.30 24.66
C LEU A 18 60.31 31.85 24.67
N GLN A 19 61.11 30.90 24.16
CA GLN A 19 60.75 29.48 24.14
C GLN A 19 60.74 28.83 25.53
N GLU A 20 61.51 29.38 26.47
CA GLU A 20 61.65 28.85 27.83
C GLU A 20 60.68 29.49 28.84
N ASP A 21 59.93 30.54 28.44
CA ASP A 21 59.03 31.29 29.32
C ASP A 21 57.69 30.55 29.55
N GLU A 22 57.42 30.18 30.81
CA GLU A 22 56.22 29.43 31.23
C GLU A 22 54.91 30.23 31.04
N ILE A 23 54.95 31.56 31.18
CA ILE A 23 53.77 32.40 31.00
C ILE A 23 53.39 32.42 29.52
N VAL A 24 54.39 32.58 28.65
CA VAL A 24 54.20 32.60 27.19
C VAL A 24 53.71 31.24 26.71
N ASP A 25 54.30 30.14 27.20
CA ASP A 25 53.84 28.79 26.90
C ASP A 25 52.37 28.61 27.23
N ARG A 26 51.95 28.93 28.47
CA ARG A 26 50.54 28.84 28.91
C ARG A 26 49.61 29.74 28.10
N PHE A 27 50.04 30.95 27.77
CA PHE A 27 49.28 31.88 26.92
C PHE A 27 49.06 31.29 25.52
N LEU A 28 50.10 30.73 24.91
CA LEU A 28 50.02 30.08 23.60
C LEU A 28 49.15 28.83 23.60
N LEU A 29 49.05 28.08 24.71
CA LEU A 29 48.11 26.94 24.81
C LEU A 29 46.67 27.38 24.49
N ALA A 30 46.25 28.56 24.97
CA ALA A 30 44.91 29.07 24.72
C ALA A 30 44.69 29.41 23.23
N PHE A 31 45.68 30.01 22.58
CA PHE A 31 45.62 30.31 21.15
C PHE A 31 45.66 29.04 20.30
N GLU A 32 46.50 28.08 20.65
CA GLU A 32 46.59 26.80 19.96
C GLU A 32 45.27 26.02 20.06
N GLN A 33 44.59 26.05 21.22
CA GLN A 33 43.28 25.44 21.35
C GLN A 33 42.22 26.11 20.45
N ILE A 34 42.25 27.44 20.31
CA ILE A 34 41.29 28.20 19.51
C ILE A 34 41.57 28.09 18.01
N LEU A 35 42.84 28.17 17.60
CA LEU A 35 43.23 28.25 16.20
C LEU A 35 43.41 26.87 15.58
N THR A 36 44.22 26.00 16.16
CA THR A 36 44.48 24.65 15.62
C THR A 36 43.57 23.57 16.23
N GLY A 37 43.32 23.65 17.54
CA GLY A 37 42.63 22.60 18.30
C GLY A 37 43.54 21.39 18.54
N ARG A 38 43.43 20.76 19.71
CA ARG A 38 44.36 19.67 20.11
C ARG A 38 43.86 18.26 19.85
N ASP A 39 42.55 18.07 19.80
CA ASP A 39 41.94 16.73 19.87
C ASP A 39 40.96 16.42 18.72
N PHE A 40 40.97 17.21 17.64
CA PHE A 40 40.00 17.03 16.56
C PHE A 40 40.64 16.49 15.27
N PRO A 41 40.39 15.22 14.89
CA PRO A 41 40.85 14.69 13.62
C PRO A 41 40.08 15.35 12.46
N SER A 42 40.82 15.93 11.52
CA SER A 42 40.27 16.69 10.36
C SER A 42 39.30 15.90 9.46
N GLU A 43 39.27 14.57 9.57
CA GLU A 43 38.44 13.68 8.75
C GLU A 43 37.00 13.51 9.27
N LYS A 44 36.70 13.94 10.50
CA LYS A 44 35.34 13.89 11.06
C LYS A 44 34.62 15.22 10.86
N ASN A 45 33.31 15.17 10.60
CA ASN A 45 32.48 16.37 10.63
C ASN A 45 32.39 16.88 12.07
N PRO A 46 32.64 18.18 12.34
CA PRO A 46 32.64 18.73 13.70
C PRO A 46 31.25 18.97 14.29
N ASP A 47 30.20 18.44 13.65
CA ASP A 47 28.79 18.65 13.96
C ASP A 47 28.40 20.14 13.92
N ILE A 48 27.20 20.51 14.39
CA ILE A 48 26.82 21.90 14.55
C ILE A 48 27.54 22.48 15.77
N ILE A 49 28.53 23.34 15.52
CA ILE A 49 29.28 24.03 16.55
C ILE A 49 28.42 25.13 17.15
N ASP A 50 28.12 25.03 18.44
CA ASP A 50 27.35 26.01 19.19
C ASP A 50 28.06 26.43 20.49
N ARG A 51 27.47 27.40 21.19
CA ARG A 51 28.02 27.89 22.48
C ARG A 51 28.03 26.84 23.60
N ALA A 52 27.31 25.73 23.44
CA ALA A 52 27.18 24.67 24.45
C ALA A 52 28.20 23.54 24.23
N SER A 53 28.96 23.59 23.15
CA SER A 53 29.95 22.58 22.79
C SER A 53 31.10 22.55 23.81
N SER A 54 31.23 21.46 24.56
CA SER A 54 32.19 21.36 25.67
C SER A 54 33.67 21.42 25.24
N HIS A 55 33.97 21.05 23.99
CA HIS A 55 35.32 21.12 23.40
C HIS A 55 35.21 21.40 21.89
N PRO A 56 35.05 22.68 21.48
CA PRO A 56 34.96 22.99 20.07
C PRO A 56 36.30 22.72 19.37
N PRO A 57 36.28 22.25 18.11
CA PRO A 57 37.48 22.15 17.31
C PRO A 57 38.10 23.52 17.07
N GLY A 58 39.42 23.55 16.87
CA GLY A 58 40.10 24.78 16.47
C GLY A 58 39.66 25.26 15.09
N LEU A 59 39.79 26.55 14.83
CA LEU A 59 39.39 27.19 13.56
C LEU A 59 39.95 26.48 12.31
N GLU A 60 41.22 26.09 12.33
CA GLU A 60 41.87 25.37 11.23
C GLU A 60 41.22 24.01 10.99
N ALA A 61 40.89 23.27 12.05
CA ALA A 61 40.18 22.00 11.95
C ALA A 61 38.75 22.19 11.40
N VAL A 62 38.06 23.27 11.78
CA VAL A 62 36.73 23.63 11.22
C VAL A 62 36.83 23.93 9.73
N ILE A 63 37.81 24.74 9.33
CA ILE A 63 38.02 25.08 7.92
C ILE A 63 38.43 23.83 7.13
N GLY A 64 39.33 23.00 7.67
CA GLY A 64 39.78 21.75 7.05
C GLY A 64 38.65 20.76 6.84
N SER A 65 37.68 20.72 7.75
CA SER A 65 36.51 19.83 7.69
C SER A 65 35.32 20.40 6.92
N ILE A 66 35.41 21.61 6.33
CA ILE A 66 34.27 22.26 5.64
C ILE A 66 33.65 21.40 4.54
N HIS A 67 34.48 20.62 3.84
CA HIS A 67 34.07 19.70 2.78
C HIS A 67 33.05 18.65 3.25
N THR A 68 33.08 18.30 4.54
CA THR A 68 32.18 17.30 5.13
C THR A 68 30.73 17.78 5.21
N TYR A 69 30.47 19.10 5.27
CA TYR A 69 29.10 19.66 5.26
C TYR A 69 28.45 19.63 3.87
N PHE A 70 29.25 19.57 2.81
CA PHE A 70 28.76 19.43 1.44
C PHE A 70 28.54 17.97 1.02
N ASN A 71 29.09 17.02 1.78
CA ASN A 71 28.86 15.61 1.54
C ASN A 71 27.59 15.14 2.28
N PRO A 72 26.53 14.71 1.58
CA PRO A 72 25.31 14.23 2.21
C PRO A 72 25.51 13.02 3.11
N ASP A 73 26.61 12.27 3.06
CA ASP A 73 26.86 11.17 4.01
C ASP A 73 27.48 11.62 5.32
N LEU A 74 28.27 12.71 5.28
CA LEU A 74 29.07 13.16 6.42
C LEU A 74 28.42 14.33 7.17
N THR A 75 27.56 15.09 6.49
CA THR A 75 26.93 16.28 7.08
C THR A 75 26.02 15.92 8.26
N PRO A 76 25.86 16.79 9.28
CA PRO A 76 24.90 16.59 10.35
C PRO A 76 23.46 16.57 9.82
N GLU A 77 22.57 15.83 10.47
CA GLU A 77 21.17 15.70 10.04
C GLU A 77 20.46 17.05 10.02
N ALA A 78 20.68 17.88 11.03
CA ALA A 78 20.10 19.22 11.14
C ALA A 78 20.56 20.18 10.03
N PHE A 79 21.66 19.87 9.33
CA PHE A 79 22.18 20.65 8.20
C PHE A 79 21.60 20.21 6.84
N LEU A 80 20.97 19.02 6.76
CA LEU A 80 20.40 18.50 5.51
C LEU A 80 19.36 19.43 4.86
N PRO A 81 18.45 20.10 5.60
CA PRO A 81 17.50 21.04 4.98
C PRO A 81 18.19 22.22 4.28
N TRP A 82 19.29 22.73 4.85
CA TRP A 82 20.07 23.78 4.23
C TRP A 82 20.73 23.29 2.94
N LEU A 83 21.35 22.11 2.96
CA LEU A 83 21.96 21.52 1.79
C LEU A 83 20.93 21.22 0.69
N ALA A 84 19.73 20.77 1.06
CA ALA A 84 18.63 20.54 0.12
C ALA A 84 18.16 21.83 -0.57
N ASN A 85 18.15 22.96 0.13
CA ASN A 85 17.80 24.26 -0.44
C ASN A 85 18.80 24.68 -1.53
N TRP A 86 20.09 24.38 -1.39
CA TRP A 86 21.11 24.65 -2.41
C TRP A 86 20.84 23.90 -3.72
N VAL A 87 20.29 22.70 -3.62
CA VAL A 87 19.91 21.88 -4.78
C VAL A 87 18.42 22.00 -5.12
N ALA A 88 17.74 23.06 -4.66
CA ALA A 88 16.32 23.31 -4.91
C ALA A 88 15.37 22.14 -4.56
N LEU A 89 15.77 21.25 -3.64
CA LEU A 89 15.00 20.08 -3.21
C LEU A 89 14.20 20.43 -1.95
N SER A 90 12.90 20.10 -1.95
CA SER A 90 12.07 20.17 -0.75
C SER A 90 12.09 18.82 -0.05
N LEU A 91 12.72 18.76 1.12
CA LEU A 91 12.67 17.57 1.97
C LEU A 91 11.35 17.51 2.71
N ARG A 92 10.87 16.30 2.97
CA ARG A 92 9.70 16.07 3.82
C ARG A 92 10.15 15.70 5.23
N ASP A 93 9.41 16.17 6.22
CA ASP A 93 9.75 15.93 7.64
C ASP A 93 9.55 14.48 8.05
N ASP A 94 8.63 13.75 7.41
CA ASP A 94 8.37 12.33 7.67
C ASP A 94 9.43 11.39 7.08
N TRP A 95 10.44 11.91 6.37
CA TRP A 95 11.52 11.11 5.83
C TRP A 95 12.61 10.85 6.87
N GLN A 96 13.06 9.59 6.90
CA GLN A 96 14.25 9.20 7.63
C GLN A 96 15.49 9.94 7.09
N SER A 97 16.48 10.20 7.94
CA SER A 97 17.70 10.91 7.56
C SER A 97 18.42 10.24 6.39
N ALA A 98 18.50 8.90 6.39
CA ALA A 98 19.07 8.13 5.28
C ALA A 98 18.37 8.41 3.93
N THR A 99 17.03 8.52 3.92
CA THR A 99 16.26 8.89 2.74
C THR A 99 16.60 10.31 2.28
N LYS A 100 16.62 11.28 3.21
CA LYS A 100 16.93 12.67 2.88
C LYS A 100 18.30 12.77 2.20
N ARG A 101 19.31 12.07 2.74
CA ARG A 101 20.67 12.02 2.18
C ARG A 101 20.69 11.43 0.78
N GLU A 102 19.99 10.31 0.57
CA GLU A 102 19.92 9.66 -0.73
C GLU A 102 19.27 10.55 -1.80
N PHE A 103 18.19 11.23 -1.46
CA PHE A 103 17.55 12.19 -2.35
C PHE A 103 18.49 13.34 -2.74
N ILE A 104 19.21 13.92 -1.78
CA ILE A 104 20.15 15.02 -2.07
C ILE A 104 21.26 14.56 -3.04
N LYS A 105 21.78 13.34 -2.88
CA LYS A 105 22.81 12.79 -3.79
C LYS A 105 22.29 12.60 -5.21
N GLN A 106 21.06 12.10 -5.35
CA GLN A 106 20.54 11.70 -6.66
C GLN A 106 19.81 12.83 -7.39
N ILE A 107 19.34 13.88 -6.71
CA ILE A 107 18.44 14.86 -7.34
C ILE A 107 19.10 15.68 -8.46
N VAL A 108 20.38 16.04 -8.30
CA VAL A 108 21.10 16.86 -9.28
C VAL A 108 21.23 16.18 -10.65
N PRO A 109 21.69 14.92 -10.76
CA PRO A 109 21.67 14.22 -12.04
C PRO A 109 20.24 14.01 -12.57
N LEU A 110 19.26 13.77 -11.69
CA LEU A 110 17.85 13.59 -12.09
C LEU A 110 17.24 14.85 -12.73
N TYR A 111 17.64 16.06 -12.31
CA TYR A 111 17.19 17.29 -12.97
C TYR A 111 17.61 17.41 -14.43
N ARG A 112 18.70 16.76 -14.84
CA ARG A 112 19.12 16.72 -16.25
C ARG A 112 18.19 15.86 -17.09
N LEU A 113 17.45 14.95 -16.48
CA LEU A 113 16.49 14.06 -17.10
C LEU A 113 15.04 14.56 -16.94
N ARG A 114 14.84 15.76 -16.38
CA ARG A 114 13.51 16.33 -16.19
C ARG A 114 12.75 16.42 -17.52
N GLY A 115 11.46 16.12 -17.49
CA GLY A 115 10.62 16.12 -18.67
C GLY A 115 10.73 14.85 -19.53
N THR A 116 11.59 13.89 -19.15
CA THR A 116 11.68 12.59 -19.83
C THR A 116 10.98 11.50 -19.02
N LYS A 117 10.53 10.45 -19.72
CA LYS A 117 10.00 9.23 -19.10
C LYS A 117 10.99 8.59 -18.13
N GLU A 118 12.27 8.57 -18.48
CA GLU A 118 13.33 8.00 -17.65
C GLU A 118 13.50 8.79 -16.35
N GLY A 119 13.63 10.11 -16.43
CA GLY A 119 13.76 10.96 -15.24
C GLY A 119 12.56 10.83 -14.30
N LEU A 120 11.34 10.84 -14.84
CA LEU A 120 10.13 10.67 -14.04
C LEU A 120 10.08 9.29 -13.37
N SER A 121 10.44 8.23 -14.10
CA SER A 121 10.50 6.88 -13.54
C SER A 121 11.50 6.77 -12.39
N GLN A 122 12.69 7.33 -12.53
CA GLN A 122 13.73 7.27 -11.50
C GLN A 122 13.33 8.07 -10.24
N VAL A 123 12.75 9.26 -10.40
CA VAL A 123 12.28 10.07 -9.25
C VAL A 123 11.15 9.34 -8.50
N LEU A 124 10.21 8.73 -9.23
CA LEU A 124 9.13 7.95 -8.62
C LEU A 124 9.66 6.68 -7.92
N SER A 125 10.61 5.96 -8.52
CA SER A 125 11.25 4.79 -7.89
C SER A 125 12.00 5.16 -6.62
N LEU A 126 12.77 6.25 -6.63
CA LEU A 126 13.47 6.77 -5.45
C LEU A 126 12.49 7.09 -4.31
N TYR A 127 11.34 7.68 -4.66
CA TYR A 127 10.26 7.91 -3.71
C TYR A 127 9.65 6.62 -3.18
N LEU A 128 9.34 5.63 -4.02
CA LEU A 128 8.80 4.34 -3.57
C LEU A 128 9.78 3.62 -2.62
N LYS A 129 11.07 3.62 -2.95
CA LYS A 129 12.13 3.07 -2.10
C LYS A 129 12.17 3.74 -0.72
N SER A 130 11.95 5.05 -0.65
CA SER A 130 11.91 5.77 0.63
C SER A 130 10.81 5.33 1.58
N VAL A 131 9.70 4.84 1.03
CA VAL A 131 8.53 4.33 1.77
C VAL A 131 8.58 2.80 1.87
N GLN A 132 9.72 2.16 1.52
CA GLN A 132 9.92 0.72 1.52
C GLN A 132 8.90 -0.02 0.62
N LEU A 133 8.54 0.59 -0.51
CA LEU A 133 7.65 0.01 -1.50
C LEU A 133 8.46 -0.51 -2.70
N PRO A 134 8.01 -1.59 -3.37
CA PRO A 134 8.69 -2.13 -4.53
C PRO A 134 8.69 -1.13 -5.70
N GLU A 135 9.81 -1.05 -6.41
CA GLU A 135 10.03 -0.15 -7.54
C GLU A 135 9.30 -0.65 -8.79
N ASN A 136 7.98 -0.47 -8.82
CA ASN A 136 7.12 -0.91 -9.91
C ASN A 136 6.40 0.28 -10.55
N VAL A 137 7.18 1.18 -11.12
CA VAL A 137 6.68 2.31 -11.92
C VAL A 137 6.73 1.91 -13.39
N LYS A 138 5.60 2.03 -14.09
CA LYS A 138 5.56 1.88 -15.54
C LYS A 138 4.93 3.13 -16.14
N ILE A 139 5.54 3.63 -17.20
CA ILE A 139 5.05 4.81 -17.92
C ILE A 139 4.79 4.38 -19.35
N TYR A 140 3.59 4.64 -19.84
CA TYR A 140 3.13 4.26 -21.17
C TYR A 140 2.85 5.50 -22.00
N GLU A 141 3.33 5.45 -23.24
CA GLU A 141 3.03 6.37 -24.32
C GLU A 141 2.65 5.45 -25.47
N GLU A 142 1.34 5.28 -25.71
CA GLU A 142 0.80 4.37 -26.73
C GLU A 142 0.14 5.19 -27.83
N ASP A 143 0.20 4.70 -29.06
CA ASP A 143 -0.17 5.45 -30.27
C ASP A 143 -1.66 5.86 -30.32
N TYR A 144 -2.52 5.22 -29.52
CA TYR A 144 -3.93 5.57 -29.42
C TYR A 144 -4.24 6.62 -28.35
N PHE A 145 -3.24 7.04 -27.55
CA PHE A 145 -3.42 8.15 -26.64
C PHE A 145 -3.39 9.49 -27.39
N PRO A 146 -4.10 10.52 -26.89
CA PRO A 146 -3.99 11.86 -27.43
C PRO A 146 -2.54 12.37 -27.41
N ASP A 147 -2.22 13.30 -28.31
CA ASP A 147 -0.90 13.95 -28.33
C ASP A 147 -0.55 14.54 -26.96
N HIS A 148 0.71 14.41 -26.57
CA HIS A 148 1.25 14.90 -25.29
C HIS A 148 0.60 14.26 -24.04
N TYR A 149 -0.06 13.10 -24.17
CA TYR A 149 -0.59 12.34 -23.06
C TYR A 149 0.29 11.11 -22.74
N PHE A 150 0.53 10.86 -21.44
CA PHE A 150 1.17 9.64 -20.98
C PHE A 150 0.46 9.06 -19.77
N GLN A 151 0.57 7.74 -19.57
CA GLN A 151 -0.04 7.05 -18.44
C GLN A 151 1.03 6.55 -17.47
N VAL A 152 0.92 6.95 -16.20
CA VAL A 152 1.78 6.47 -15.12
C VAL A 152 1.04 5.40 -14.33
N GLU A 153 1.56 4.19 -14.36
CA GLU A 153 1.11 3.06 -13.55
C GLU A 153 2.04 2.89 -12.35
N LEU A 154 1.48 3.00 -11.14
CA LEU A 154 2.19 2.74 -9.89
C LEU A 154 1.61 1.49 -9.24
N ARG A 155 2.43 0.45 -9.05
CA ARG A 155 2.00 -0.75 -8.31
C ARG A 155 2.33 -0.66 -6.83
N LEU A 156 1.30 -0.70 -5.99
CA LEU A 156 1.43 -0.68 -4.54
C LEU A 156 1.11 -2.06 -3.95
N PRO A 157 1.95 -2.59 -3.04
CA PRO A 157 1.79 -3.93 -2.47
C PRO A 157 0.59 -4.05 -1.52
N ARG A 158 0.11 -2.94 -0.92
CA ARG A 158 -1.01 -2.96 0.03
C ARG A 158 -1.88 -1.72 -0.08
N LEU A 159 -3.20 -1.90 -0.01
CA LEU A 159 -4.18 -0.82 0.14
C LEU A 159 -4.33 -0.48 1.63
N GLU A 160 -3.54 0.47 2.13
CA GLU A 160 -3.81 1.13 3.41
C GLU A 160 -4.68 2.35 3.14
N PHE A 161 -6.00 2.28 3.35
CA PHE A 161 -6.94 3.37 3.02
C PHE A 161 -6.51 4.72 3.59
N SER A 162 -5.96 4.73 4.80
CA SER A 162 -5.45 5.93 5.48
C SER A 162 -4.23 6.56 4.78
N ARG A 163 -3.42 5.76 4.06
CA ARG A 163 -2.19 6.20 3.38
C ARG A 163 -2.34 6.28 1.86
N TYR A 164 -3.37 5.67 1.28
CA TYR A 164 -3.63 5.66 -0.17
C TYR A 164 -3.71 7.08 -0.73
N TRP A 165 -4.59 7.92 -0.16
CA TRP A 165 -4.75 9.30 -0.63
C TRP A 165 -3.51 10.14 -0.41
N GLN A 166 -2.75 9.87 0.65
CA GLN A 166 -1.46 10.51 0.87
C GLN A 166 -0.48 10.14 -0.27
N GLN A 167 -0.34 8.85 -0.59
CA GLN A 167 0.53 8.37 -1.67
C GLN A 167 0.09 8.89 -3.04
N VAL A 168 -1.20 8.93 -3.34
CA VAL A 168 -1.76 9.56 -4.56
C VAL A 168 -1.33 11.02 -4.63
N ARG A 169 -1.53 11.79 -3.55
CA ARG A 169 -1.19 13.22 -3.52
C ARG A 169 0.30 13.44 -3.74
N ILE A 170 1.14 12.60 -3.14
CA ILE A 170 2.59 12.73 -3.28
C ILE A 170 3.05 12.33 -4.68
N ALA A 171 2.54 11.23 -5.23
CA ALA A 171 2.83 10.82 -6.60
C ALA A 171 2.41 11.90 -7.61
N LYS A 172 1.20 12.46 -7.46
CA LYS A 172 0.74 13.59 -8.28
C LYS A 172 1.65 14.80 -8.13
N ALA A 173 1.99 15.20 -6.91
CA ALA A 173 2.89 16.34 -6.68
C ALA A 173 4.28 16.15 -7.32
N ILE A 174 4.80 14.92 -7.31
CA ILE A 174 6.05 14.58 -8.00
C ILE A 174 5.88 14.68 -9.51
N ILE A 175 4.83 14.07 -10.07
CA ILE A 175 4.57 14.10 -11.51
C ILE A 175 4.34 15.54 -11.99
N ASP A 176 3.55 16.33 -11.29
CA ASP A 176 3.27 17.72 -11.62
C ASP A 176 4.53 18.59 -11.61
N ARG A 177 5.48 18.29 -10.73
CA ARG A 177 6.75 19.00 -10.63
C ARG A 177 7.75 18.61 -11.72
N GLU A 178 7.73 17.36 -12.18
CA GLU A 178 8.70 16.83 -13.14
C GLU A 178 8.19 16.75 -14.59
N LYS A 179 6.86 16.80 -14.80
CA LYS A 179 6.26 16.77 -16.14
C LYS A 179 6.51 18.10 -16.88
N PRO A 180 6.62 18.08 -18.22
CA PRO A 180 6.57 19.30 -19.01
C PRO A 180 5.21 20.02 -18.86
N ALA A 181 5.21 21.35 -19.01
CA ALA A 181 4.00 22.15 -18.84
C ALA A 181 2.88 21.80 -19.84
N HIS A 182 3.26 21.41 -21.06
CA HIS A 182 2.34 21.13 -22.18
C HIS A 182 1.82 19.69 -22.22
N THR A 183 2.23 18.82 -21.29
CA THR A 183 1.81 17.41 -21.28
C THR A 183 0.71 17.14 -20.26
N TYR A 184 -0.10 16.13 -20.55
CA TYR A 184 -1.17 15.61 -19.71
C TYR A 184 -0.83 14.19 -19.25
N TYR A 185 -1.37 13.77 -18.11
CA TYR A 185 -1.13 12.42 -17.62
C TYR A 185 -2.34 11.79 -16.96
N GLY A 186 -2.42 10.48 -17.10
CA GLY A 186 -3.24 9.62 -16.25
C GLY A 186 -2.38 9.02 -15.16
N LEU A 187 -2.83 9.06 -13.90
CA LEU A 187 -2.22 8.30 -12.80
C LEU A 187 -3.11 7.11 -12.46
N GLN A 188 -2.63 5.92 -12.79
CA GLN A 188 -3.27 4.66 -12.43
C GLN A 188 -2.50 4.02 -11.29
N ILE A 189 -3.12 3.96 -10.11
CA ILE A 189 -2.55 3.23 -8.98
C ILE A 189 -3.12 1.82 -8.98
N GLN A 190 -2.28 0.86 -9.32
CA GLN A 190 -2.60 -0.55 -9.19
C GLN A 190 -2.24 -1.00 -7.79
N VAL A 191 -3.24 -1.24 -6.97
CA VAL A 191 -3.05 -1.92 -5.69
C VAL A 191 -3.30 -3.40 -5.89
N ALA A 192 -2.52 -4.25 -5.22
CA ALA A 192 -2.93 -5.64 -5.03
C ALA A 192 -4.18 -5.63 -4.13
N SER A 193 -5.36 -5.45 -4.73
CA SER A 193 -6.64 -5.51 -4.02
C SER A 193 -7.06 -6.97 -3.83
N MET A 194 -7.34 -7.34 -2.58
CA MET A 194 -8.53 -8.08 -2.15
C MET A 194 -9.44 -8.65 -3.27
N GLN A 195 -9.31 -9.95 -3.60
CA GLN A 195 -10.33 -10.72 -4.33
C GLN A 195 -10.61 -12.06 -3.64
N ILE A 196 -11.86 -12.33 -3.21
CA ILE A 196 -12.31 -13.74 -3.07
C ILE A 196 -12.70 -14.21 -4.45
N THR A 197 -12.14 -15.34 -4.84
CA THR A 197 -12.64 -16.14 -5.96
C THR A 197 -14.04 -16.62 -5.63
N GLY A 198 -15.00 -16.25 -6.47
CA GLY A 198 -16.38 -16.64 -6.29
C GLY A 198 -17.16 -16.62 -7.59
N ASN A 199 -18.22 -17.42 -7.63
CA ASN A 199 -19.16 -17.47 -8.76
C ASN A 199 -20.43 -16.72 -8.39
N VAL A 200 -21.00 -15.98 -9.35
CA VAL A 200 -22.24 -15.23 -9.19
C VAL A 200 -23.28 -15.77 -10.17
N TYR A 201 -24.48 -16.02 -9.69
CA TYR A 201 -25.60 -16.61 -10.43
C TYR A 201 -26.79 -15.65 -10.40
N ALA A 202 -27.28 -15.25 -11.56
CA ALA A 202 -28.43 -14.36 -11.66
C ALA A 202 -29.73 -15.07 -11.23
N VAL A 203 -30.52 -14.39 -10.41
CA VAL A 203 -31.85 -14.82 -9.98
C VAL A 203 -32.88 -13.98 -10.71
N ARG A 204 -33.65 -14.59 -11.60
CA ARG A 204 -34.75 -13.91 -12.28
C ARG A 204 -35.91 -13.75 -11.30
N VAL A 205 -36.16 -12.52 -10.89
CA VAL A 205 -37.38 -12.11 -10.20
C VAL A 205 -38.34 -11.55 -11.24
N LYS A 206 -39.58 -12.06 -11.28
CA LYS A 206 -40.57 -11.57 -12.25
C LYS A 206 -40.89 -10.09 -11.99
N PRO A 207 -40.86 -9.22 -13.00
CA PRO A 207 -41.25 -7.82 -12.83
C PRO A 207 -42.76 -7.75 -12.56
N ILE A 208 -43.15 -7.06 -11.48
CA ILE A 208 -44.55 -6.86 -11.11
C ILE A 208 -44.98 -5.46 -11.52
N ASN A 209 -46.12 -5.35 -12.21
CA ASN A 209 -46.69 -4.06 -12.57
C ASN A 209 -47.20 -3.34 -11.31
N PHE A 210 -46.86 -2.07 -11.15
CA PHE A 210 -47.27 -1.24 -10.02
C PHE A 210 -48.79 -1.23 -9.78
N LEU A 211 -49.59 -1.22 -10.86
CA LEU A 211 -51.06 -1.26 -10.75
C LEU A 211 -51.58 -2.58 -10.15
N TYR A 212 -50.80 -3.66 -10.23
CA TYR A 212 -51.16 -4.98 -9.73
C TYR A 212 -51.04 -5.08 -8.20
N LEU A 213 -50.07 -4.37 -7.61
CA LEU A 213 -49.81 -4.36 -6.16
C LEU A 213 -50.85 -3.54 -5.36
N VAL A 214 -51.76 -2.83 -6.03
CA VAL A 214 -52.89 -2.14 -5.38
C VAL A 214 -53.95 -3.14 -4.93
N SER A 215 -54.08 -4.27 -5.64
CA SER A 215 -55.17 -5.24 -5.46
C SER A 215 -54.72 -6.61 -4.96
N PHE A 216 -53.42 -6.84 -4.87
CA PHE A 216 -52.81 -8.12 -4.48
C PHE A 216 -51.62 -7.88 -3.56
N GLN A 217 -51.52 -8.68 -2.50
CA GLN A 217 -50.28 -8.81 -1.73
C GLN A 217 -49.39 -9.85 -2.41
N VAL A 218 -48.14 -9.48 -2.65
CA VAL A 218 -47.18 -10.36 -3.30
C VAL A 218 -45.98 -10.61 -2.40
N THR A 219 -45.58 -11.88 -2.34
CA THR A 219 -44.39 -12.33 -1.61
C THR A 219 -43.51 -13.12 -2.56
N TYR A 220 -42.20 -12.82 -2.52
CA TYR A 220 -41.19 -13.53 -3.30
C TYR A 220 -40.19 -14.15 -2.34
N LYS A 221 -39.97 -15.47 -2.42
CA LYS A 221 -38.98 -16.18 -1.61
C LYS A 221 -37.88 -16.72 -2.50
N ILE A 222 -36.64 -16.38 -2.17
CA ILE A 222 -35.44 -16.96 -2.77
C ILE A 222 -34.90 -17.97 -1.75
N ALA A 223 -34.79 -19.24 -2.13
CA ALA A 223 -34.15 -20.29 -1.35
C ALA A 223 -32.97 -20.85 -2.13
N VAL A 224 -31.83 -20.98 -1.47
CA VAL A 224 -30.57 -21.33 -2.09
C VAL A 224 -29.92 -22.42 -1.29
N LYS A 225 -29.51 -23.50 -1.96
CA LYS A 225 -28.86 -24.63 -1.31
C LYS A 225 -27.64 -25.08 -2.08
N ILE A 226 -26.55 -25.32 -1.36
CA ILE A 226 -25.34 -25.96 -1.86
C ILE A 226 -25.35 -27.42 -1.41
N SER A 227 -25.02 -28.33 -2.33
CA SER A 227 -24.89 -29.78 -2.08
C SER A 227 -23.65 -30.35 -2.77
N ASP A 228 -23.25 -31.58 -2.41
CA ASP A 228 -22.14 -32.34 -3.02
C ASP A 228 -20.77 -31.64 -3.02
N VAL A 229 -20.49 -30.86 -1.98
CA VAL A 229 -19.25 -30.08 -1.89
C VAL A 229 -18.03 -30.99 -1.74
N LYS A 230 -17.04 -30.83 -2.62
CA LYS A 230 -15.75 -31.50 -2.56
C LYS A 230 -14.62 -30.48 -2.47
N PHE A 231 -13.80 -30.62 -1.44
CA PHE A 231 -12.58 -29.84 -1.22
C PHE A 231 -11.38 -30.59 -1.80
N ILE A 232 -10.66 -29.94 -2.73
CA ILE A 232 -9.45 -30.49 -3.36
C ILE A 232 -8.26 -29.70 -2.78
N PRO A 233 -7.52 -30.26 -1.79
CA PRO A 233 -6.38 -29.58 -1.19
C PRO A 233 -5.20 -29.49 -2.16
N LYS A 234 -4.46 -28.39 -2.11
CA LYS A 234 -3.25 -28.20 -2.92
C LYS A 234 -2.06 -28.86 -2.22
N VAL A 235 -1.84 -30.16 -2.45
CA VAL A 235 -0.70 -30.89 -1.88
C VAL A 235 0.62 -30.30 -2.40
N LYS A 236 1.54 -29.96 -1.49
CA LYS A 236 2.97 -29.81 -1.79
C LYS A 236 3.63 -31.18 -1.66
N GLU A 237 4.37 -31.60 -2.69
CA GLU A 237 5.35 -32.68 -2.58
C GLU A 237 6.31 -32.37 -1.43
N ASN A 238 6.48 -33.36 -0.55
CA ASN A 238 7.42 -33.41 0.56
C ASN A 238 7.24 -32.34 1.65
N GLU A 239 6.43 -32.65 2.66
CA GLU A 239 6.87 -32.50 4.04
C GLU A 239 6.00 -33.32 5.01
N SER A 240 6.70 -33.92 5.96
CA SER A 240 6.27 -34.89 6.96
C SER A 240 5.01 -34.51 7.74
N LYS A 241 4.19 -35.54 7.99
CA LYS A 241 3.11 -35.61 8.98
C LYS A 241 3.45 -34.85 10.26
N SER A 242 2.94 -33.63 10.38
CA SER A 242 2.70 -32.99 11.67
C SER A 242 1.21 -32.68 11.74
N SER A 243 0.59 -33.32 12.71
CA SER A 243 -0.81 -33.20 13.10
C SER A 243 -1.24 -31.75 13.30
N ARG A 244 -1.73 -31.10 12.25
CA ARG A 244 -2.80 -30.12 12.39
C ARG A 244 -4.09 -30.90 12.26
N LYS A 245 -4.86 -30.96 13.35
CA LYS A 245 -6.27 -31.35 13.31
C LYS A 245 -6.89 -30.64 12.10
N GLU A 246 -7.59 -31.39 11.27
CA GLU A 246 -8.48 -30.88 10.24
C GLU A 246 -9.48 -29.95 10.93
N GLU A 247 -9.11 -28.68 11.11
CA GLU A 247 -10.01 -27.69 11.65
C GLU A 247 -11.14 -27.56 10.63
N GLU A 248 -12.35 -27.88 11.09
CA GLU A 248 -13.65 -27.59 10.50
C GLU A 248 -13.85 -26.07 10.33
N ASN A 249 -12.93 -25.41 9.64
CA ASN A 249 -12.96 -23.97 9.44
C ASN A 249 -13.86 -23.68 8.23
N ASN A 250 -14.88 -22.87 8.48
CA ASN A 250 -15.81 -22.28 7.53
C ASN A 250 -15.18 -21.90 6.17
N ASN A 251 -15.26 -22.82 5.18
CA ASN A 251 -14.51 -22.73 3.93
C ASN A 251 -15.28 -22.11 2.76
N LEU A 252 -16.58 -21.89 2.91
CA LEU A 252 -17.43 -21.29 1.88
C LEU A 252 -18.31 -20.21 2.48
N ARG A 253 -18.53 -19.11 1.73
CA ARG A 253 -19.57 -18.14 2.02
C ARG A 253 -20.61 -18.16 0.90
N LEU A 254 -21.87 -18.31 1.28
CA LEU A 254 -23.02 -18.20 0.39
C LEU A 254 -23.75 -16.90 0.69
N SER A 255 -24.10 -16.12 -0.32
CA SER A 255 -24.79 -14.84 -0.13
C SER A 255 -25.85 -14.56 -1.20
N ILE A 256 -26.95 -13.93 -0.77
CA ILE A 256 -27.99 -13.36 -1.64
C ILE A 256 -27.76 -11.86 -1.71
N LYS A 257 -27.64 -11.34 -2.93
CA LYS A 257 -27.33 -9.94 -3.22
C LYS A 257 -28.33 -9.34 -4.18
N GLY A 258 -28.47 -8.02 -4.16
CA GLY A 258 -29.31 -7.31 -5.12
C GLY A 258 -28.88 -5.86 -5.33
N GLY A 259 -29.21 -5.34 -6.51
CA GLY A 259 -28.99 -3.95 -6.90
C GLY A 259 -27.92 -3.78 -7.99
N PHE A 260 -28.14 -2.78 -8.86
CA PHE A 260 -27.22 -2.41 -9.93
C PHE A 260 -26.29 -1.25 -9.47
N GLY A 261 -24.98 -1.45 -9.55
CA GLY A 261 -23.95 -0.45 -9.20
C GLY A 261 -23.51 -0.39 -7.73
N LYS A 262 -24.44 -0.38 -6.76
CA LYS A 262 -24.15 -0.58 -5.32
C LYS A 262 -24.83 -1.86 -4.84
N VAL A 263 -24.15 -2.99 -5.03
CA VAL A 263 -24.65 -4.31 -4.65
C VAL A 263 -24.77 -4.39 -3.12
N LYS A 264 -25.98 -4.69 -2.62
CA LYS A 264 -26.23 -4.90 -1.18
C LYS A 264 -26.40 -6.39 -0.91
N VAL A 265 -25.84 -6.88 0.21
CA VAL A 265 -26.05 -8.24 0.71
C VAL A 265 -27.31 -8.26 1.59
N TYR A 266 -28.26 -9.13 1.26
CA TYR A 266 -29.55 -9.26 1.97
C TYR A 266 -29.55 -10.45 2.95
N ASN A 267 -28.87 -11.54 2.61
CA ASN A 267 -28.60 -12.63 3.51
C ASN A 267 -27.26 -13.29 3.17
N SER A 268 -26.51 -13.78 4.16
CA SER A 268 -25.32 -14.58 3.92
C SER A 268 -25.03 -15.54 5.05
N GLN A 269 -24.50 -16.71 4.71
CA GLN A 269 -24.03 -17.72 5.66
C GLN A 269 -22.62 -18.15 5.29
N ILE A 270 -21.81 -18.42 6.31
CA ILE A 270 -20.47 -18.99 6.15
C ILE A 270 -20.45 -20.35 6.84
N GLY A 271 -19.87 -21.35 6.19
CA GLY A 271 -19.74 -22.69 6.77
C GLY A 271 -18.96 -23.66 5.89
N THR A 272 -18.96 -24.92 6.29
CA THR A 272 -18.33 -26.03 5.57
C THR A 272 -19.40 -26.97 4.99
N GLY A 273 -19.17 -27.49 3.79
CA GLY A 273 -20.09 -28.44 3.16
C GLY A 273 -21.40 -27.80 2.68
N ASN A 274 -22.53 -28.44 3.00
CA ASN A 274 -23.85 -28.03 2.51
C ASN A 274 -24.33 -26.76 3.23
N LEU A 275 -24.61 -25.71 2.48
CA LEU A 275 -25.13 -24.44 2.99
C LEU A 275 -26.53 -24.18 2.46
N GLU A 276 -27.39 -23.60 3.28
CA GLU A 276 -28.77 -23.28 2.88
C GLU A 276 -29.18 -21.92 3.43
N ILE A 277 -29.47 -20.97 2.53
CA ILE A 277 -29.95 -19.64 2.90
C ILE A 277 -31.23 -19.30 2.14
N GLY A 278 -32.12 -18.58 2.82
CA GLY A 278 -33.34 -18.07 2.22
C GLY A 278 -33.54 -16.58 2.49
N TYR A 279 -34.19 -15.87 1.58
CA TYR A 279 -34.59 -14.48 1.77
C TYR A 279 -36.00 -14.25 1.21
N THR A 280 -36.84 -13.55 1.96
CA THR A 280 -38.18 -13.15 1.52
C THR A 280 -38.14 -11.66 1.20
N LEU A 281 -38.48 -11.29 -0.05
CA LEU A 281 -38.46 -9.91 -0.49
C LEU A 281 -39.74 -9.20 -0.05
N ASN A 282 -39.59 -7.96 0.42
CA ASN A 282 -40.72 -7.09 0.72
C ASN A 282 -41.19 -6.33 -0.54
N GLU A 283 -42.42 -5.79 -0.52
CA GLU A 283 -43.00 -5.09 -1.67
C GLU A 283 -42.15 -3.91 -2.19
N GLU A 284 -41.49 -3.17 -1.30
CA GLU A 284 -40.60 -2.07 -1.69
C GLU A 284 -39.36 -2.59 -2.43
N GLU A 285 -38.76 -3.68 -1.96
CA GLU A 285 -37.56 -4.27 -2.54
C GLU A 285 -37.83 -4.85 -3.93
N ILE A 286 -39.02 -5.43 -4.14
CA ILE A 286 -39.47 -5.91 -5.45
C ILE A 286 -39.62 -4.75 -6.45
N LYS A 287 -39.99 -3.54 -5.98
CA LYS A 287 -40.16 -2.35 -6.82
C LYS A 287 -38.83 -1.67 -7.14
N THR A 288 -37.91 -1.59 -6.17
CA THR A 288 -36.71 -0.74 -6.28
C THR A 288 -35.46 -1.48 -6.72
N VAL A 289 -35.30 -2.76 -6.32
CA VAL A 289 -34.07 -3.52 -6.54
C VAL A 289 -34.17 -4.21 -7.90
N LYS A 290 -33.48 -3.63 -8.88
CA LYS A 290 -33.24 -4.29 -10.15
C LYS A 290 -32.08 -5.27 -10.00
N ASP A 291 -32.31 -6.48 -10.49
CA ASP A 291 -31.37 -7.59 -10.55
C ASP A 291 -30.96 -8.20 -9.19
N TRP A 292 -31.21 -9.50 -9.05
CA TRP A 292 -30.90 -10.30 -7.87
C TRP A 292 -29.88 -11.38 -8.23
N TYR A 293 -29.00 -11.69 -7.30
CA TYR A 293 -27.91 -12.62 -7.53
C TYR A 293 -27.64 -13.49 -6.30
N VAL A 294 -27.15 -14.70 -6.54
CA VAL A 294 -26.59 -15.59 -5.54
C VAL A 294 -25.10 -15.68 -5.79
N ALA A 295 -24.30 -15.50 -4.76
CA ALA A 295 -22.85 -15.58 -4.86
C ALA A 295 -22.27 -16.63 -3.92
N ILE A 296 -21.34 -17.42 -4.46
CA ILE A 296 -20.54 -18.42 -3.74
C ILE A 296 -19.10 -17.93 -3.69
N ASP A 297 -18.55 -17.82 -2.50
CA ASP A 297 -17.21 -17.33 -2.19
C ASP A 297 -16.37 -18.47 -1.60
N ASN A 298 -15.19 -18.79 -2.17
CA ASN A 298 -14.27 -19.79 -1.59
C ASN A 298 -13.33 -19.13 -0.58
N LEU A 299 -13.40 -19.57 0.68
CA LEU A 299 -12.57 -19.07 1.78
C LEU A 299 -11.44 -20.04 2.16
N SER A 300 -11.19 -21.07 1.35
CA SER A 300 -10.16 -22.09 1.63
C SER A 300 -8.92 -21.94 0.75
N GLU A 301 -7.87 -22.67 1.14
CA GLU A 301 -6.60 -22.78 0.39
C GLU A 301 -6.65 -23.80 -0.76
N GLY A 302 -7.76 -24.56 -0.86
CA GLY A 302 -8.00 -25.58 -1.88
C GLY A 302 -9.05 -25.17 -2.90
N GLU A 303 -9.10 -25.90 -4.03
CA GLU A 303 -10.20 -25.75 -4.98
C GLU A 303 -11.47 -26.39 -4.40
N VAL A 304 -12.61 -25.76 -4.62
CA VAL A 304 -13.91 -26.27 -4.16
C VAL A 304 -14.85 -26.47 -5.32
N THR A 305 -15.44 -27.66 -5.38
CA THR A 305 -16.44 -28.02 -6.39
C THR A 305 -17.74 -28.44 -5.72
N GLY A 306 -18.88 -28.24 -6.37
CA GLY A 306 -20.18 -28.65 -5.83
C GLY A 306 -21.36 -28.26 -6.72
N SER A 307 -22.55 -28.56 -6.21
CA SER A 307 -23.83 -28.27 -6.85
C SER A 307 -24.54 -27.13 -6.13
N LEU A 308 -25.11 -26.18 -6.86
CA LEU A 308 -25.93 -25.08 -6.35
C LEU A 308 -27.36 -25.21 -6.90
N SER A 309 -28.35 -25.27 -6.02
CA SER A 309 -29.76 -25.12 -6.39
C SER A 309 -30.31 -23.78 -5.92
N ILE A 310 -31.00 -23.08 -6.83
CA ILE A 310 -31.67 -21.81 -6.57
C ILE A 310 -33.14 -22.01 -6.88
N ALA A 311 -33.99 -21.94 -5.85
CA ALA A 311 -35.43 -21.97 -5.98
C ALA A 311 -36.03 -20.59 -5.68
N THR A 312 -36.90 -20.13 -6.57
CA THR A 312 -37.68 -18.90 -6.40
C THR A 312 -39.15 -19.27 -6.32
N THR A 313 -39.83 -18.83 -5.26
CA THR A 313 -41.27 -19.05 -5.08
C THR A 313 -41.98 -17.70 -5.06
N TYR A 314 -42.85 -17.50 -6.04
CA TYR A 314 -43.77 -16.37 -6.13
C TYR A 314 -45.11 -16.79 -5.52
N SER A 315 -45.66 -15.99 -4.61
CA SER A 315 -47.01 -16.16 -4.11
C SER A 315 -47.77 -14.85 -4.09
N GLU A 316 -48.98 -14.85 -4.67
CA GLU A 316 -49.91 -13.73 -4.65
C GLU A 316 -51.21 -14.11 -3.92
N SER A 317 -51.70 -13.18 -3.10
CA SER A 317 -53.00 -13.28 -2.44
C SER A 317 -53.83 -12.04 -2.73
N ARG A 318 -55.15 -12.23 -2.89
CA ARG A 318 -56.07 -11.10 -3.06
C ARG A 318 -56.35 -10.44 -1.71
N THR A 319 -56.31 -9.11 -1.67
CA THR A 319 -56.50 -8.34 -0.42
C THR A 319 -57.96 -8.37 0.06
N GLU A 320 -58.92 -8.60 -0.85
CA GLU A 320 -60.35 -8.73 -0.56
C GLU A 320 -60.85 -10.18 -0.78
N PRO A 321 -61.76 -10.70 0.08
CA PRO A 321 -62.27 -12.05 -0.04
C PRO A 321 -63.18 -12.24 -1.27
N PRO A 322 -63.19 -13.43 -1.91
CA PRO A 322 -62.40 -14.61 -1.54
C PRO A 322 -60.94 -14.49 -1.99
N SER A 323 -60.03 -14.68 -1.03
CA SER A 323 -58.59 -14.69 -1.24
C SER A 323 -58.18 -15.98 -1.95
N GLN A 324 -57.98 -15.93 -3.27
CA GLN A 324 -57.33 -17.02 -3.99
C GLN A 324 -55.82 -16.81 -3.94
N LEU A 325 -55.10 -17.85 -3.48
CA LEU A 325 -53.64 -17.87 -3.46
C LEU A 325 -53.16 -18.51 -4.77
N LYS A 326 -52.41 -17.78 -5.60
CA LYS A 326 -51.65 -18.38 -6.70
C LYS A 326 -50.17 -18.42 -6.31
N SER A 327 -49.56 -19.58 -6.43
CA SER A 327 -48.13 -19.77 -6.17
C SER A 327 -47.44 -20.46 -7.34
N GLU A 328 -46.28 -19.95 -7.73
CA GLU A 328 -45.44 -20.52 -8.78
C GLU A 328 -44.01 -20.64 -8.26
N THR A 329 -43.41 -21.83 -8.42
CA THR A 329 -42.02 -22.07 -8.02
C THR A 329 -41.19 -22.42 -9.24
N GLN A 330 -40.04 -21.75 -9.39
CA GLN A 330 -39.04 -22.04 -10.41
C GLN A 330 -37.74 -22.41 -9.73
N SER A 331 -37.12 -23.51 -10.15
CA SER A 331 -35.85 -24.00 -9.59
C SER A 331 -34.83 -24.22 -10.70
N ASN A 332 -33.61 -23.74 -10.49
CA ASN A 332 -32.47 -23.94 -11.37
C ASN A 332 -31.33 -24.61 -10.60
N GLU A 333 -30.63 -25.52 -11.27
CA GLU A 333 -29.44 -26.19 -10.73
C GLU A 333 -28.19 -25.82 -11.54
N TYR A 334 -27.08 -25.59 -10.83
CA TYR A 334 -25.80 -25.20 -11.40
C TYR A 334 -24.68 -26.04 -10.81
N GLN A 335 -23.70 -26.40 -11.63
CA GLN A 335 -22.43 -26.95 -11.16
C GLN A 335 -21.41 -25.83 -11.01
N PHE A 336 -20.60 -25.86 -9.96
CA PHE A 336 -19.59 -24.86 -9.70
C PHE A 336 -18.22 -25.47 -9.40
N SER A 337 -17.18 -24.82 -9.90
CA SER A 337 -15.80 -24.93 -9.44
C SER A 337 -15.33 -23.53 -9.08
N VAL A 338 -14.78 -23.38 -7.88
CA VAL A 338 -14.25 -22.12 -7.38
C VAL A 338 -12.83 -22.35 -6.90
N GLN A 339 -11.88 -21.64 -7.52
CA GLN A 339 -10.46 -21.70 -7.19
C GLN A 339 -10.18 -21.20 -5.76
N PRO A 340 -9.03 -21.53 -5.14
CA PRO A 340 -8.69 -21.10 -3.78
C PRO A 340 -8.75 -19.57 -3.60
N GLY A 341 -9.45 -19.11 -2.57
CA GLY A 341 -9.60 -17.67 -2.28
C GLY A 341 -8.71 -17.15 -1.15
N LEU A 342 -8.12 -18.04 -0.34
CA LEU A 342 -7.13 -17.69 0.69
C LEU A 342 -5.76 -18.29 0.35
N LYS A 343 -4.72 -17.45 0.24
CA LYS A 343 -3.31 -17.87 0.18
C LYS A 343 -2.60 -17.32 1.41
N ILE A 344 -2.40 -18.16 2.43
CA ILE A 344 -1.67 -17.75 3.64
C ILE A 344 -0.17 -17.63 3.34
N PHE A 345 0.47 -16.58 3.87
CA PHE A 345 1.92 -16.40 3.80
C PHE A 345 2.63 -17.60 4.42
N THR A 346 3.53 -18.22 3.66
CA THR A 346 4.48 -19.19 4.24
C THR A 346 5.79 -18.46 4.49
N LYS A 347 6.22 -18.41 5.75
CA LYS A 347 7.57 -17.92 6.11
C LYS A 347 8.58 -19.00 5.69
N GLN A 348 9.37 -18.73 4.66
CA GLN A 348 10.53 -19.56 4.30
C GLN A 348 11.80 -18.84 4.74
N GLY A 349 12.37 -19.25 5.86
CA GLY A 349 13.51 -18.57 6.47
C GLY A 349 13.17 -17.12 6.86
N ASP A 350 13.95 -16.15 6.40
CA ASP A 350 13.77 -14.71 6.70
C ASP A 350 13.01 -13.93 5.61
N LYS A 351 12.51 -14.63 4.57
CA LYS A 351 11.70 -14.02 3.49
C LYS A 351 10.25 -14.48 3.56
N TYR A 352 9.35 -13.50 3.47
CA TYR A 352 7.94 -13.72 3.18
C TYR A 352 7.77 -13.82 1.66
N ILE A 353 7.14 -14.88 1.17
CA ILE A 353 6.78 -15.03 -0.25
C ILE A 353 5.31 -14.63 -0.42
N ASP A 354 5.00 -13.86 -1.47
CA ASP A 354 3.72 -13.17 -1.67
C ASP A 354 2.50 -14.10 -1.65
N GLY A 355 1.60 -13.83 -0.69
CA GLY A 355 0.22 -14.31 -0.67
C GLY A 355 -0.72 -13.14 -0.99
N ASN A 356 -1.44 -13.22 -2.11
CA ASN A 356 -2.55 -12.33 -2.42
C ASN A 356 -3.77 -12.80 -1.63
N THR A 357 -4.31 -11.99 -0.72
CA THR A 357 -5.64 -12.26 -0.14
C THR A 357 -6.32 -10.97 0.24
N PHE A 358 -7.62 -10.88 -0.07
CA PHE A 358 -8.67 -10.35 0.81
C PHE A 358 -10.08 -10.52 0.13
N LEU A 359 -11.17 -10.35 0.89
CA LEU A 359 -12.57 -10.77 0.71
C LEU A 359 -13.58 -10.11 -0.30
N GLY A 360 -14.22 -10.93 -1.16
CA GLY A 360 -15.68 -10.94 -1.43
C GLY A 360 -16.15 -10.83 -2.89
N THR A 361 -17.29 -11.42 -3.24
CA THR A 361 -18.01 -11.28 -4.54
C THR A 361 -18.65 -9.90 -4.80
N GLU A 362 -18.22 -8.84 -4.12
CA GLU A 362 -18.87 -7.50 -4.16
C GLU A 362 -18.40 -6.61 -5.35
N GLY A 363 -17.45 -7.09 -6.16
CA GLY A 363 -16.93 -6.39 -7.34
C GLY A 363 -16.80 -7.23 -8.62
N ILE A 364 -17.45 -8.40 -8.68
CA ILE A 364 -17.46 -9.23 -9.90
C ILE A 364 -18.55 -8.71 -10.84
N GLU A 365 -18.16 -8.21 -12.01
CA GLU A 365 -19.13 -7.91 -13.07
C GLU A 365 -19.79 -9.20 -13.57
N VAL A 366 -21.11 -9.16 -13.68
CA VAL A 366 -21.93 -10.29 -14.14
C VAL A 366 -21.57 -10.55 -15.60
N LYS A 367 -20.97 -11.71 -15.88
CA LYS A 367 -20.92 -12.20 -17.26
C LYS A 367 -22.35 -12.56 -17.67
N THR A 368 -22.92 -11.74 -18.55
CA THR A 368 -24.18 -11.99 -19.27
C THR A 368 -24.10 -13.23 -20.14
#